data_AF-A0A831U3R3-F1
#
_entry.id   AF-A0A831U3R3-F1
#
_cell.length_a   1.000
_cell.length_b   1.000
_cell.length_c   1.000
_cell.angle_alpha   90.00
_cell.angle_beta   90.00
_cell.angle_gamma   90.00
#
_symmetry.space_group_name_H-M   'P 1'
#
loop_
_entity.id
_entity.type
_entity.pdbx_description
1 polymer ?
#
loop_
_entity_poly.entity_id
_entity_poly.type
_entity_poly.pdbx_seq_one_letter_code
_entity_poly.pdbx_strand_id
1 'polypeptide(L)'
;MNGPGPLHFDAETMIGLDEFARRMNVCTNTVRYWIRSGKLVEGRHFVRQGRKYLFPWSPQLLALIFYDWRPVTPPKRPLLVSRRPNRQPLKLRC
;
A
#
# COMPACT_ATOMS: atom_id res chain seq x y z
N MET A 1 -22.42 23.57 9.25
CA MET A 1 -21.67 22.35 9.61
C MET A 1 -22.10 21.25 8.64
N ASN A 2 -21.38 21.06 7.53
CA ASN A 2 -21.62 19.94 6.62
C ASN A 2 -20.62 18.85 6.98
N GLY A 3 -20.98 17.97 7.92
CA GLY A 3 -20.25 16.73 8.11
C GLY A 3 -20.32 15.91 6.83
N PRO A 4 -19.26 15.19 6.43
CA PRO A 4 -19.37 14.25 5.32
C PRO A 4 -20.50 13.28 5.67
N GLY A 5 -21.56 13.31 4.87
CA GLY A 5 -22.69 12.40 5.03
C GLY A 5 -22.23 10.94 5.03
N PRO A 6 -23.12 10.00 5.42
CA PRO A 6 -22.80 8.58 5.37
C PRO A 6 -22.23 8.21 4.00
N LEU A 7 -21.09 7.51 3.99
CA LEU A 7 -20.42 7.09 2.76
C LEU A 7 -21.38 6.20 1.96
N HIS A 8 -22.05 6.78 0.97
CA HIS A 8 -22.92 6.05 0.07
C HIS A 8 -22.02 5.30 -0.93
N PHE A 9 -21.90 3.99 -0.72
CA PHE A 9 -21.10 3.13 -1.58
C PHE A 9 -21.98 2.65 -2.72
N ASP A 10 -22.10 3.46 -3.76
CA ASP A 10 -22.85 3.06 -4.96
C ASP A 10 -22.13 1.87 -5.61
N ALA A 11 -22.84 0.74 -5.75
CA ALA A 11 -22.27 -0.51 -6.27
C ALA A 11 -21.67 -0.35 -7.68
N GLU A 12 -22.14 0.61 -8.47
CA GLU A 12 -21.59 0.96 -9.79
C GLU A 12 -20.13 1.45 -9.74
N THR A 13 -19.68 1.96 -8.60
CA THR A 13 -18.32 2.52 -8.47
C THR A 13 -17.32 1.53 -7.87
N MET A 14 -17.75 0.30 -7.55
CA MET A 14 -16.87 -0.71 -6.98
C MET A 14 -15.93 -1.27 -8.05
N ILE A 15 -14.63 -1.13 -7.81
CA ILE A 15 -13.58 -1.67 -8.67
C ILE A 15 -12.84 -2.81 -7.99
N GLY A 16 -12.37 -3.76 -8.80
CA GLY A 16 -11.54 -4.87 -8.33
C GLY A 16 -10.10 -4.45 -8.02
N LEU A 17 -9.35 -5.35 -7.39
CA LEU A 17 -7.93 -5.15 -7.05
C LEU A 17 -7.06 -4.72 -8.24
N ASP A 18 -7.20 -5.37 -9.39
CA ASP A 18 -6.37 -5.10 -10.57
C ASP A 18 -6.68 -3.72 -11.17
N GLU A 19 -7.95 -3.34 -11.19
CA GLU A 19 -8.38 -2.00 -11.64
C GLU A 19 -7.92 -0.92 -10.67
N PHE A 20 -8.06 -1.15 -9.36
CA PHE A 20 -7.57 -0.23 -8.34
C PHE A 20 -6.05 -0.02 -8.46
N ALA A 21 -5.30 -1.11 -8.66
CA ALA A 21 -3.85 -1.05 -8.85
C ALA A 21 -3.48 -0.23 -10.10
N ARG A 22 -4.19 -0.44 -11.22
CA ARG A 22 -4.00 0.35 -12.45
C ARG A 22 -4.27 1.83 -12.23
N ARG A 23 -5.40 2.20 -11.61
CA ARG A 23 -5.76 3.61 -11.38
C ARG A 23 -4.83 4.33 -10.40
N MET A 24 -4.34 3.61 -9.39
CA MET A 24 -3.34 4.12 -8.44
C MET A 24 -1.90 4.08 -9.00
N ASN A 25 -1.71 3.57 -10.22
CA ASN A 25 -0.42 3.40 -10.88
C ASN A 25 0.59 2.60 -10.04
N VAL A 26 0.14 1.49 -9.47
CA VAL A 26 0.96 0.58 -8.65
C VAL A 26 0.72 -0.88 -9.05
N CYS A 27 1.64 -1.76 -8.68
CA CYS A 27 1.44 -3.20 -8.87
C CYS A 27 0.41 -3.76 -7.88
N THR A 28 -0.30 -4.82 -8.28
CA THR A 28 -1.27 -5.52 -7.41
C THR A 28 -0.62 -6.08 -6.15
N ASN A 29 0.63 -6.51 -6.22
CA ASN A 29 1.40 -6.93 -5.05
C ASN A 29 1.63 -5.79 -4.06
N THR A 30 1.79 -4.55 -4.53
CA THR A 30 1.91 -3.37 -3.68
C THR A 30 0.61 -3.12 -2.92
N VAL A 31 -0.54 -3.24 -3.60
CA VAL A 31 -1.86 -3.11 -2.96
C VAL A 31 -2.07 -4.23 -1.92
N ARG A 32 -1.74 -5.48 -2.26
CA ARG A 32 -1.80 -6.61 -1.30
C ARG A 32 -0.88 -6.37 -0.10
N TYR A 33 0.30 -5.82 -0.32
CA TYR A 33 1.21 -5.44 0.76
C TYR A 33 0.61 -4.34 1.64
N TRP A 34 -0.06 -3.33 1.07
CA TRP A 34 -0.75 -2.29 1.85
C TRP A 34 -1.88 -2.86 2.69
N ILE A 35 -2.66 -3.81 2.16
CA ILE A 35 -3.68 -4.54 2.93
C ILE A 35 -3.03 -5.32 4.07
N ARG A 36 -2.00 -6.12 3.77
CA ARG A 36 -1.30 -6.96 4.76
C ARG A 36 -0.59 -6.14 5.85
N SER A 37 -0.14 -4.92 5.52
CA SER A 37 0.52 -4.01 6.46
C SER A 37 -0.46 -3.11 7.22
N GLY A 38 -1.77 -3.24 6.98
CA GLY A 38 -2.81 -2.45 7.66
C GLY A 38 -2.93 -1.01 7.16
N LYS A 39 -2.26 -0.64 6.05
CA LYS A 39 -2.42 0.67 5.41
C LYS A 39 -3.77 0.82 4.73
N LEU A 40 -4.26 -0.27 4.14
CA LEU A 40 -5.62 -0.38 3.65
C LEU A 40 -6.38 -1.31 4.60
N VAL A 41 -7.48 -0.79 5.13
CA VAL A 41 -8.29 -1.43 6.17
C VAL A 41 -9.64 -1.87 5.60
N GLU A 42 -10.01 -3.13 5.83
CA GLU A 42 -11.30 -3.70 5.43
C GLU A 42 -12.45 -2.98 6.15
N GLY A 43 -13.56 -2.73 5.45
CA GLY A 43 -14.71 -1.96 5.96
C GLY A 43 -14.53 -0.44 5.94
N ARG A 44 -13.30 0.06 5.75
CA ARG A 44 -12.99 1.50 5.65
C ARG A 44 -12.53 1.91 4.26
N HIS A 45 -11.60 1.16 3.69
CA HIS A 45 -11.01 1.44 2.37
C HIS A 45 -11.48 0.47 1.29
N PHE A 46 -11.80 -0.77 1.69
CA PHE A 46 -12.23 -1.82 0.78
C PHE A 46 -13.15 -2.80 1.49
N VAL A 47 -13.90 -3.57 0.72
CA VAL A 47 -14.73 -4.69 1.20
C VAL A 47 -14.21 -5.98 0.58
N ARG A 48 -14.14 -7.05 1.37
CA ARG A 48 -13.77 -8.37 0.87
C ARG A 48 -15.02 -9.18 0.58
N GLN A 49 -15.21 -9.54 -0.69
CA GLN A 49 -16.29 -10.42 -1.11
C GLN A 49 -15.69 -11.76 -1.55
N GLY A 50 -15.65 -12.71 -0.62
CA GLY A 50 -14.97 -14.01 -0.81
C GLY A 50 -13.46 -13.84 -1.01
N ARG A 51 -12.98 -14.14 -2.24
CA ARG A 51 -11.57 -13.98 -2.64
C ARG A 51 -11.26 -12.64 -3.33
N LYS A 52 -12.29 -11.83 -3.60
CA LYS A 52 -12.14 -10.56 -4.32
C LYS A 52 -12.06 -9.40 -3.33
N TYR A 53 -11.20 -8.44 -3.66
CA TYR A 53 -11.13 -7.14 -2.99
C TYR A 53 -11.87 -6.13 -3.85
N LEU A 54 -12.86 -5.46 -3.24
CA LEU A 54 -13.67 -4.44 -3.89
C LEU A 54 -13.40 -3.08 -3.24
N PHE A 55 -13.10 -2.09 -4.07
CA PHE A 55 -12.76 -0.73 -3.66
C PHE A 55 -13.81 0.23 -4.20
N PRO A 56 -14.45 1.07 -3.37
CA PRO A 56 -15.36 2.10 -3.86
C PRO A 56 -14.56 3.24 -4.50
N TRP A 57 -14.49 3.30 -5.83
CA TRP A 57 -13.67 4.30 -6.51
C TRP A 57 -14.36 5.66 -6.52
N SER A 58 -14.04 6.47 -5.51
CA SER A 58 -14.56 7.82 -5.37
C SER A 58 -13.48 8.79 -4.86
N PRO A 59 -13.64 10.11 -5.10
CA PRO A 59 -12.75 11.11 -4.52
C PRO A 59 -12.67 11.04 -2.99
N GLN A 60 -13.75 10.61 -2.33
CA GLN A 60 -13.82 10.44 -0.87
C GLN A 60 -12.94 9.28 -0.41
N LEU A 61 -12.92 8.16 -1.13
CA LEU A 61 -11.99 7.06 -0.82
C LEU A 61 -10.55 7.53 -0.93
N LEU A 62 -10.20 8.25 -1.99
CA LEU A 62 -8.84 8.76 -2.17
C LEU A 62 -8.44 9.70 -1.03
N ALA A 63 -9.33 10.62 -0.64
CA ALA A 63 -9.12 11.49 0.51
C ALA A 63 -8.91 10.71 1.81
N LEU A 64 -9.69 9.65 2.05
CA LEU A 64 -9.53 8.76 3.20
C LEU A 64 -8.18 8.06 3.19
N ILE A 65 -7.78 7.47 2.06
CA ILE A 65 -6.49 6.80 1.90
C ILE A 65 -5.36 7.78 2.21
N PHE A 66 -5.39 8.99 1.65
CA PHE A 66 -4.35 9.99 1.88
C PHE A 66 -4.33 10.52 3.32
N TYR A 67 -5.50 10.64 3.97
CA TYR A 67 -5.60 11.04 5.36
C TYR A 67 -5.04 9.98 6.31
N ASP A 68 -5.37 8.70 6.06
CA ASP A 68 -4.90 7.58 6.88
C ASP A 68 -3.45 7.20 6.59
N TRP A 69 -2.88 7.72 5.50
CA TRP A 69 -1.50 7.49 5.13
C TRP A 69 -0.54 8.18 6.11
N ARG A 70 -0.16 7.47 7.16
CA ARG A 70 0.98 7.86 7.98
C ARG A 70 2.27 7.50 7.25
N PRO A 71 3.32 8.34 7.31
CA PRO A 71 4.63 7.93 6.87
C PRO A 71 5.03 6.70 7.69
N VAL A 72 4.98 5.53 7.08
CA VAL A 72 5.61 4.34 7.65
C VAL A 72 7.08 4.67 7.69
N THR A 73 7.62 4.81 8.90
CA THR A 73 9.06 4.78 9.10
C THR A 73 9.53 3.52 8.37
N PRO A 74 10.29 3.64 7.26
CA PRO A 74 10.71 2.46 6.54
C PRO A 74 11.40 1.56 7.56
N PRO A 75 11.11 0.23 7.56
CA PRO A 75 11.79 -0.67 8.48
C PRO A 75 13.27 -0.37 8.31
N LYS A 76 13.95 0.05 9.39
CA LYS A 76 15.38 0.33 9.36
C LYS A 76 16.00 -0.89 8.69
N ARG A 77 16.48 -0.74 7.44
CA ARG A 77 17.26 -1.81 6.82
C ARG A 77 18.28 -2.17 7.89
N PRO A 78 18.36 -3.43 8.35
CA PRO A 78 19.39 -3.79 9.29
C PRO A 78 20.67 -3.27 8.69
N LEU A 79 21.36 -2.39 9.44
CA LEU A 79 22.66 -1.90 9.00
C LEU A 79 23.41 -3.15 8.62
N LEU A 80 23.80 -3.23 7.35
CA LEU A 80 24.57 -4.34 6.86
C LEU A 80 25.81 -4.30 7.73
N VAL A 81 25.86 -5.14 8.76
CA VAL A 81 27.02 -5.24 9.63
C VAL A 81 28.06 -5.76 8.66
N SER A 82 28.85 -4.84 8.12
CA SER A 82 30.04 -5.15 7.36
C SER A 82 30.72 -6.22 8.18
N ARG A 83 30.66 -7.48 7.71
CA ARG A 83 31.54 -8.52 8.22
C ARG A 83 32.91 -7.91 8.01
N ARG A 84 33.57 -7.56 9.13
CA ARG A 84 34.92 -6.98 9.30
C ARG A 84 35.58 -6.65 7.96
N PRO A 85 36.03 -5.42 7.71
CA PRO A 85 36.67 -5.10 6.44
C PRO A 85 37.81 -6.09 6.21
N ASN A 86 37.59 -7.05 5.31
CA ASN A 86 38.61 -8.00 4.89
C ASN A 86 39.52 -7.18 4.00
N ARG A 87 40.36 -6.34 4.60
CA ARG A 87 41.42 -5.58 3.95
C ARG A 87 42.55 -6.54 3.56
N GLN A 88 42.23 -7.64 2.89
CA GLN A 88 43.23 -8.29 2.08
C GLN A 88 43.35 -7.44 0.81
N PRO A 89 44.52 -6.87 0.52
CA PRO A 89 44.73 -6.19 -0.74
C PRO A 89 44.44 -7.20 -1.86
N LEU A 90 43.58 -6.81 -2.80
CA LEU A 90 43.34 -7.57 -4.02
C LEU A 90 44.70 -7.71 -4.71
N LYS A 91 45.28 -8.92 -4.70
CA LYS A 91 46.50 -9.22 -5.44
C LYS A 91 46.14 -9.24 -6.92
N LEU A 92 46.32 -8.10 -7.58
CA LEU A 92 46.33 -8.05 -9.04
C LEU A 92 47.57 -8.84 -9.48
N ARG A 93 47.35 -9.96 -10.18
CA ARG A 93 48.45 -10.65 -10.88
C ARG A 93 48.83 -9.78 -12.07
N CYS A 94 50.07 -9.29 -12.05
CA CYS A 94 50.76 -8.79 -13.23
C CYS A 94 51.19 -9.96 -14.11
#